data_AF-A0A930Z7H9-F1
#
_entry.id   AF-A0A930Z7H9-F1
#
_cell.length_a   1.000
_cell.length_b   1.000
_cell.length_c   1.000
_cell.angle_alpha   90.00
_cell.angle_beta   90.00
_cell.angle_gamma   90.00
#
_symmetry.space_group_name_H-M   'P 1'
#
loop_
_entity.id
_entity.type
_entity.pdbx_description
1 polymer ?
#
loop_
_entity_poly.entity_id
_entity_poly.type
_entity_poly.pdbx_seq_one_letter_code
_entity_poly.pdbx_strand_id
1 'polypeptide(L)'
;MNSLYRGLCRRCSGGGWYSGVAAATYLALALVLSFAGCSIFSSTAAQPAGSPSASESAAQAEPTPSAAPSPSASIAISYSKPGDYLVSFSVVKYAGTRLLNTHEAKPGQTSSIVIFEGGVPIWEFAADRGLLGHLGFKEDFNIAKVAYGQLPHGFLQSVPSSGPPEPLEPGRFYIFSAERNSGSISYEAIKVEDDGSFEGYNADPLAGSSFDLCCNLNPDFIVPSEPPQQ
;
A
#
# COMPACT_ATOMS: atom_id res chain seq x y z
N MET A 1 40.34 35.00 20.24
CA MET A 1 40.22 33.65 20.83
C MET A 1 39.89 32.70 19.70
N ASN A 2 40.86 31.85 19.39
CA ASN A 2 40.94 31.01 18.21
C ASN A 2 40.10 29.74 18.38
N SER A 3 39.39 29.30 17.34
CA SER A 3 39.44 27.90 16.97
C SER A 3 39.17 27.74 15.47
N LEU A 4 40.16 27.15 14.82
CA LEU A 4 40.30 26.92 13.38
C LEU A 4 39.65 25.58 13.01
N TYR A 5 38.83 25.55 11.96
CA TYR A 5 38.55 24.30 11.23
C TYR A 5 39.32 24.30 9.91
N ARG A 6 40.48 23.62 9.92
CA ARG A 6 41.09 22.97 8.74
C ARG A 6 40.64 21.50 8.84
N GLY A 7 39.97 20.88 7.87
CA GLY A 7 40.40 20.65 6.50
C GLY A 7 41.32 19.43 6.47
N LEU A 8 40.84 18.28 5.95
CA LEU A 8 41.64 17.23 5.29
C LEU A 8 40.75 16.12 4.70
N CYS A 9 40.59 16.18 3.37
CA CYS A 9 40.40 15.01 2.51
C CYS A 9 41.70 14.19 2.47
N ARG A 10 41.62 12.85 2.56
CA ARG A 10 42.57 11.94 1.87
C ARG A 10 42.04 10.51 1.72
N ARG A 11 41.99 10.09 0.45
CA ARG A 11 41.95 8.72 -0.10
C ARG A 11 42.98 7.78 0.53
N CYS A 12 42.69 6.47 0.50
CA CYS A 12 43.36 5.43 -0.31
C CYS A 12 42.97 4.02 0.19
N SER A 13 42.42 3.16 -0.67
CA SER A 13 43.15 2.08 -1.36
C SER A 13 43.19 0.78 -0.55
N GLY A 14 42.35 -0.18 -0.95
CA GLY A 14 42.48 -1.58 -0.59
C GLY A 14 42.11 -2.43 -1.81
N GLY A 15 43.09 -2.66 -2.67
CA GLY A 15 43.00 -3.63 -3.76
C GLY A 15 43.38 -5.03 -3.29
N GLY A 16 42.67 -6.04 -3.80
CA GLY A 16 43.10 -7.42 -3.91
C GLY A 16 42.40 -7.97 -5.16
N TRP A 17 43.05 -8.11 -6.31
CA TRP A 17 43.99 -9.18 -6.68
C TRP A 17 43.36 -10.57 -6.54
N TYR A 18 42.37 -10.87 -7.38
CA TYR A 18 42.21 -12.21 -7.91
C TYR A 18 42.08 -12.11 -9.44
N SER A 19 43.24 -12.37 -10.06
CA SER A 19 43.48 -12.54 -11.48
C SER A 19 42.56 -13.62 -12.06
N GLY A 20 42.18 -13.41 -13.32
CA GLY A 20 41.25 -14.27 -14.04
C GLY A 20 41.80 -15.63 -14.46
N VAL A 21 40.86 -16.54 -14.60
CA VAL A 21 40.78 -17.69 -15.52
C VAL A 21 39.26 -17.99 -15.50
N ALA A 22 38.47 -18.12 -16.56
CA ALA A 22 38.73 -18.47 -17.93
C ALA A 22 37.63 -17.85 -18.83
N ALA A 23 38.03 -17.55 -20.06
CA ALA A 23 37.15 -17.25 -21.17
C ALA A 23 36.47 -18.53 -21.70
N ALA A 24 35.41 -18.28 -22.47
CA ALA A 24 34.85 -19.12 -23.54
C ALA A 24 33.96 -20.32 -23.16
N THR A 25 32.94 -20.53 -24.00
CA THR A 25 31.81 -21.49 -23.95
C THR A 25 30.66 -20.98 -23.06
N TYR A 26 29.48 -20.57 -23.53
CA TYR A 26 28.59 -21.16 -24.53
C TYR A 26 27.79 -20.09 -25.28
N LEU A 27 28.20 -19.83 -26.52
CA LEU A 27 27.43 -19.12 -27.54
C LEU A 27 26.94 -20.18 -28.52
N ALA A 28 25.86 -20.91 -28.16
CA ALA A 28 25.11 -21.80 -29.06
C ALA A 28 23.91 -22.43 -28.33
N LEU A 29 22.83 -21.67 -28.12
CA LEU A 29 21.48 -22.25 -28.05
C LEU A 29 20.45 -21.20 -28.49
N ALA A 30 20.66 -20.68 -29.70
CA ALA A 30 19.57 -20.16 -30.51
C ALA A 30 18.79 -21.33 -31.11
N LEU A 31 17.52 -21.09 -31.45
CA LEU A 31 16.56 -22.00 -32.10
C LEU A 31 16.04 -23.13 -31.23
N VAL A 32 14.83 -22.93 -30.70
CA VAL A 32 13.61 -23.70 -31.04
C VAL A 32 12.59 -23.33 -29.96
N LEU A 33 11.57 -22.55 -30.35
CA LEU A 33 10.15 -22.74 -30.00
C LEU A 33 9.36 -21.54 -30.54
N SER A 34 9.31 -21.51 -31.87
CA SER A 34 8.22 -20.91 -32.63
C SER A 34 6.97 -21.76 -32.37
N PHE A 35 6.03 -21.30 -31.57
CA PHE A 35 4.63 -21.73 -31.70
C PHE A 35 3.70 -20.52 -31.57
N ALA A 36 3.20 -20.13 -32.74
CA ALA A 36 2.01 -19.33 -32.90
C ALA A 36 0.80 -20.04 -32.28
N GLY A 37 -0.08 -19.27 -31.65
CA GLY A 37 -1.36 -19.76 -31.13
C GLY A 37 -2.37 -18.62 -31.03
N CYS A 38 -2.96 -18.25 -32.17
CA CYS A 38 -4.23 -17.54 -32.20
C CYS A 38 -5.33 -18.47 -31.69
N SER A 39 -6.18 -18.01 -30.78
CA SER A 39 -7.52 -18.57 -30.59
C SER A 39 -8.47 -17.48 -30.10
N ILE A 40 -9.21 -16.98 -31.08
CA ILE A 40 -10.43 -16.19 -30.96
C ILE A 40 -11.49 -17.10 -30.33
N PHE A 41 -12.10 -16.69 -29.21
CA PHE A 41 -13.41 -17.19 -28.82
C PHE A 41 -14.29 -16.02 -28.37
N SER A 42 -15.14 -15.60 -29.30
CA SER A 42 -16.34 -14.84 -29.01
C SER A 42 -17.39 -15.82 -28.48
N SER A 43 -17.82 -15.65 -27.24
CA SER A 43 -19.03 -16.28 -26.73
C SER A 43 -20.13 -15.23 -26.60
N THR A 44 -20.90 -15.10 -27.67
CA THR A 44 -22.24 -14.53 -27.65
C THR A 44 -23.16 -15.57 -26.99
N ALA A 45 -23.55 -15.33 -25.74
CA ALA A 45 -24.62 -16.08 -25.10
C ALA A 45 -25.95 -15.37 -25.37
N ALA A 46 -26.82 -16.09 -26.09
CA ALA A 46 -28.18 -15.72 -26.36
C ALA A 46 -28.99 -15.59 -25.06
N GLN A 47 -29.74 -14.50 -24.97
CA GLN A 47 -30.68 -14.19 -23.91
C GLN A 47 -32.04 -14.84 -24.28
N PRO A 48 -32.57 -15.81 -23.51
CA PRO A 48 -33.93 -16.28 -23.72
C PRO A 48 -34.92 -15.26 -23.14
N ALA A 49 -35.83 -14.81 -24.00
CA ALA A 49 -37.02 -14.08 -23.62
C ALA A 49 -37.94 -14.98 -22.78
N GLY A 50 -38.22 -14.55 -21.55
CA GLY A 50 -39.21 -15.13 -20.65
C GLY A 50 -40.10 -14.02 -20.11
N SER A 51 -41.39 -14.14 -20.45
CA SER A 51 -42.50 -13.21 -20.23
C SER A 51 -42.77 -12.77 -18.78
N PRO A 52 -43.51 -11.65 -18.59
CA PRO A 52 -43.71 -10.99 -17.31
C PRO A 52 -44.80 -11.69 -16.49
N SER A 53 -44.71 -11.64 -15.17
CA SER A 53 -45.88 -11.91 -14.32
C SER A 53 -45.77 -11.27 -12.94
N ALA A 54 -46.90 -10.66 -12.56
CA ALA A 54 -47.41 -10.37 -11.23
C ALA A 54 -46.76 -9.24 -10.41
N SER A 55 -47.43 -8.10 -10.50
CA SER A 55 -47.74 -7.14 -9.44
C SER A 55 -47.48 -7.62 -8.01
N GLU A 56 -46.59 -6.92 -7.30
CA GLU A 56 -46.63 -6.85 -5.84
C GLU A 56 -46.38 -5.42 -5.36
N SER A 57 -47.46 -4.87 -4.81
CA SER A 57 -47.56 -3.84 -3.77
C SER A 57 -46.48 -2.76 -3.71
N ALA A 58 -46.82 -1.59 -4.26
CA ALA A 58 -46.17 -0.32 -3.94
C ALA A 58 -46.48 0.08 -2.49
N ALA A 59 -45.64 -0.38 -1.56
CA ALA A 59 -45.42 0.34 -0.32
C ALA A 59 -44.38 1.42 -0.61
N GLN A 60 -44.87 2.65 -0.71
CA GLN A 60 -44.11 3.87 -0.91
C GLN A 60 -43.19 4.09 0.29
N ALA A 61 -41.97 3.57 0.21
CA ALA A 61 -40.90 3.92 1.13
C ALA A 61 -40.58 5.40 0.91
N GLU A 62 -40.67 6.20 1.97
CA GLU A 62 -40.08 7.54 1.98
C GLU A 62 -38.63 7.45 1.47
N PRO A 63 -38.19 8.38 0.61
CA PRO A 63 -36.78 8.48 0.26
C PRO A 63 -36.03 8.90 1.52
N THR A 64 -35.47 7.91 2.23
CA THR A 64 -34.46 8.15 3.26
C THR A 64 -33.40 9.04 2.63
N PRO A 65 -33.04 10.20 3.24
CA PRO A 65 -32.01 11.06 2.70
C PRO A 65 -30.76 10.21 2.48
N SER A 66 -30.37 10.05 1.22
CA SER A 66 -29.22 9.29 0.79
C SER A 66 -28.02 9.82 1.56
N ALA A 67 -27.56 9.05 2.56
CA ALA A 67 -26.36 9.36 3.30
C ALA A 67 -25.24 9.60 2.27
N ALA A 68 -24.51 10.70 2.42
CA ALA A 68 -23.40 11.01 1.53
C ALA A 68 -22.46 9.79 1.47
N PRO A 69 -21.91 9.45 0.28
CA PRO A 69 -21.04 8.30 0.14
C PRO A 69 -19.87 8.42 1.12
N SER A 70 -19.66 7.39 1.95
CA SER A 70 -18.52 7.35 2.85
C SER A 70 -17.22 7.39 2.04
N PRO A 71 -16.19 8.12 2.50
CA PRO A 71 -14.94 8.22 1.78
C PRO A 71 -14.31 6.84 1.61
N SER A 72 -14.01 6.47 0.36
CA SER A 72 -13.37 5.19 0.03
C SER A 72 -11.93 5.43 -0.40
N ALA A 73 -10.96 4.89 0.35
CA ALA A 73 -9.55 4.92 -0.05
C ALA A 73 -9.16 3.63 -0.79
N SER A 74 -8.18 3.76 -1.67
CA SER A 74 -7.60 2.62 -2.36
C SER A 74 -6.11 2.81 -2.58
N ILE A 75 -5.34 1.77 -2.31
CA ILE A 75 -3.88 1.83 -2.31
C ILE A 75 -3.34 0.98 -3.43
N ALA A 76 -2.39 1.55 -4.17
CA ALA A 76 -1.68 0.85 -5.22
C ALA A 76 -0.49 0.09 -4.63
N ILE A 77 -0.36 -1.19 -4.96
CA ILE A 77 0.77 -2.01 -4.55
C ILE A 77 1.63 -2.26 -5.78
N SER A 78 2.91 -1.91 -5.69
CA SER A 78 3.89 -2.12 -6.75
C SER A 78 4.82 -3.27 -6.41
N TYR A 79 5.12 -4.09 -7.42
CA TYR A 79 6.01 -5.24 -7.31
C TYR A 79 7.24 -5.02 -8.18
N SER A 80 8.43 -5.30 -7.64
CA SER A 80 9.70 -5.08 -8.34
C SER A 80 10.33 -6.36 -8.89
N LYS A 81 9.81 -7.53 -8.53
CA LYS A 81 10.38 -8.84 -8.89
C LYS A 81 9.29 -9.85 -9.25
N PRO A 82 9.49 -10.71 -10.27
CA PRO A 82 8.64 -11.86 -10.50
C PRO A 82 8.62 -12.78 -9.26
N GLY A 83 7.44 -13.29 -8.91
CA GLY A 83 7.26 -14.14 -7.72
C GLY A 83 7.27 -13.38 -6.39
N ASP A 84 7.30 -12.05 -6.43
CA ASP A 84 6.97 -11.21 -5.28
C ASP A 84 5.47 -10.97 -5.27
N TYR A 85 4.81 -11.26 -4.15
CA TYR A 85 3.37 -11.18 -4.02
C TYR A 85 2.98 -10.70 -2.61
N LEU A 86 1.73 -10.24 -2.44
CA LEU A 86 1.27 -9.74 -1.15
C LEU A 86 1.15 -10.86 -0.11
N VAL A 87 1.71 -10.65 1.08
CA VAL A 87 1.64 -11.57 2.22
C VAL A 87 0.67 -11.07 3.26
N SER A 88 0.82 -9.82 3.66
CA SER A 88 -0.03 -9.20 4.67
C SER A 88 -0.25 -7.74 4.34
N PHE A 89 -1.34 -7.21 4.86
CA PHE A 89 -1.71 -5.81 4.75
C PHE A 89 -2.29 -5.36 6.09
N SER A 90 -1.91 -4.17 6.55
CA SER A 90 -2.45 -3.62 7.79
C SER A 90 -2.65 -2.11 7.70
N VAL A 91 -3.57 -1.63 8.53
CA VAL A 91 -3.93 -0.22 8.65
C VAL A 91 -3.98 0.16 10.12
N VAL A 92 -3.18 1.17 10.47
CA VAL A 92 -3.13 1.75 11.81
C VAL A 92 -3.67 3.17 11.75
N LYS A 93 -4.67 3.47 12.56
CA LYS A 93 -5.26 4.79 12.73
C LYS A 93 -4.54 5.56 13.82
N TYR A 94 -4.28 6.83 13.58
CA TYR A 94 -3.63 7.74 14.52
C TYR A 94 -4.51 8.97 14.76
N ALA A 95 -4.44 9.48 15.98
CA ALA A 95 -5.26 10.62 16.42
C ALA A 95 -4.70 11.96 15.94
N GLY A 96 -3.39 12.06 15.75
CA GLY A 96 -2.69 13.28 15.39
C GLY A 96 -1.27 13.02 14.89
N THR A 97 -0.63 14.07 14.40
CA THR A 97 0.76 14.05 13.92
C THR A 97 1.53 15.25 14.42
N ARG A 98 2.86 15.11 14.46
CA ARG A 98 3.77 16.21 14.79
C ARG A 98 5.02 16.15 13.93
N LEU A 99 5.35 17.27 13.29
CA LEU A 99 6.60 17.42 12.55
C LEU A 99 7.77 17.51 13.52
N LEU A 100 8.76 16.65 13.31
CA LEU A 100 10.04 16.70 14.02
C LEU A 100 11.08 17.50 13.26
N ASN A 101 11.21 17.22 11.96
CA ASN A 101 12.25 17.79 11.13
C ASN A 101 11.82 17.78 9.67
N THR A 102 12.33 18.73 8.89
CA THR A 102 12.25 18.69 7.43
C THR A 102 13.66 18.82 6.88
N HIS A 103 14.00 17.98 5.92
CA HIS A 103 15.32 17.96 5.32
C HIS A 103 15.23 17.77 3.82
N GLU A 104 16.27 18.19 3.10
CA GLU A 104 16.37 18.01 1.66
C GLU A 104 16.86 16.59 1.36
N ALA A 105 16.00 15.75 0.78
CA ALA A 105 16.35 14.39 0.40
C ALA A 105 17.10 14.36 -0.94
N LYS A 106 16.71 15.24 -1.87
CA LYS A 106 17.36 15.49 -3.17
C LYS A 106 17.21 16.98 -3.54
N PRO A 107 18.02 17.51 -4.47
CA PRO A 107 17.87 18.89 -4.94
C PRO A 107 16.43 19.23 -5.32
N GLY A 108 15.78 20.12 -4.54
CA GLY A 108 14.39 20.54 -4.75
C GLY A 108 13.31 19.54 -4.31
N GLN A 109 13.68 18.50 -3.54
CA GLN A 109 12.77 17.52 -2.97
C GLN A 109 12.98 17.45 -1.45
N THR A 110 11.98 17.88 -0.68
CA THR A 110 12.02 17.81 0.78
C THR A 110 11.32 16.54 1.29
N SER A 111 11.88 15.98 2.37
CA SER A 111 11.31 14.90 3.14
C SER A 111 11.13 15.35 4.60
N SER A 112 10.06 14.90 5.23
CA SER A 112 9.65 15.38 6.54
C SER A 112 9.54 14.22 7.53
N ILE A 113 10.26 14.31 8.63
CA ILE A 113 10.17 13.35 9.73
C ILE A 113 8.97 13.72 10.59
N VAL A 114 8.00 12.82 10.67
CA VAL A 114 6.73 13.01 11.37
C VAL A 114 6.56 11.92 12.42
N ILE A 115 6.15 12.30 13.64
CA ILE A 115 5.64 11.36 14.65
C ILE A 115 4.13 11.30 14.53
N PHE A 116 3.58 10.09 14.57
CA PHE A 116 2.16 9.84 14.68
C PHE A 116 1.80 9.43 16.12
N GLU A 117 0.67 9.93 16.63
CA GLU A 117 0.28 9.78 18.04
C GLU A 117 -1.00 8.94 18.20
N GLY A 118 -1.03 8.07 19.22
CA GLY A 118 -2.22 7.29 19.57
C GLY A 118 -2.58 6.16 18.60
N GLY A 119 -1.59 5.50 17.99
CA GLY A 119 -1.80 4.46 16.97
C GLY A 119 -2.63 3.27 17.44
N VAL A 120 -3.69 2.93 16.70
CA VAL A 120 -4.56 1.76 16.92
C VAL A 120 -4.73 0.97 15.62
N PRO A 121 -4.44 -0.34 15.59
CA PRO A 121 -4.71 -1.16 14.40
C PRO A 121 -6.22 -1.31 14.20
N ILE A 122 -6.70 -1.00 12.99
CA ILE A 122 -8.14 -1.03 12.68
C ILE A 122 -8.50 -1.99 11.55
N TRP A 123 -7.52 -2.39 10.73
CA TRP A 123 -7.74 -3.37 9.68
C TRP A 123 -6.45 -4.15 9.42
N GLU A 124 -6.55 -5.47 9.33
CA GLU A 124 -5.41 -6.33 9.06
C GLU A 124 -5.90 -7.62 8.39
N PHE A 125 -5.18 -8.05 7.35
CA PHE A 125 -5.41 -9.32 6.70
C PHE A 125 -4.11 -9.93 6.17
N ALA A 126 -4.08 -11.25 6.00
CA ALA A 126 -2.93 -11.99 5.49
C ALA A 126 -3.35 -13.11 4.54
N ALA A 127 -2.46 -13.50 3.63
CA ALA A 127 -2.71 -14.56 2.67
C ALA A 127 -2.99 -15.89 3.40
N ASP A 128 -4.02 -16.63 2.96
CA ASP A 128 -4.34 -17.94 3.52
C ASP A 128 -3.27 -18.98 3.11
N ARG A 129 -2.27 -19.12 3.97
CA ARG A 129 -1.19 -20.12 3.82
C ARG A 129 -1.47 -21.42 4.56
N GLY A 130 -2.72 -21.67 4.98
CA GLY A 130 -3.10 -22.89 5.68
C GLY A 130 -2.90 -24.16 4.85
N LEU A 131 -3.11 -25.31 5.50
CA LEU A 131 -2.98 -26.67 4.90
C LEU A 131 -3.78 -26.84 3.59
N LEU A 132 -4.86 -26.08 3.40
CA LEU A 132 -5.69 -26.10 2.19
C LEU A 132 -5.13 -25.23 1.05
N GLY A 133 -4.34 -24.19 1.36
CA GLY A 133 -3.69 -23.34 0.35
C GLY A 133 -2.68 -24.11 -0.52
N HIS A 134 -2.16 -25.23 -0.02
CA HIS A 134 -1.22 -26.10 -0.75
C HIS A 134 -1.91 -27.03 -1.76
N LEU A 135 -3.23 -27.20 -1.68
CA LEU A 135 -3.97 -28.23 -2.42
C LEU A 135 -4.57 -27.79 -3.76
N GLY A 136 -4.34 -26.57 -4.24
CA GLY A 136 -4.72 -26.26 -5.63
C GLY A 136 -4.84 -24.81 -6.05
N PHE A 137 -4.79 -23.85 -5.15
CA PHE A 137 -4.91 -22.43 -5.54
C PHE A 137 -3.52 -21.85 -5.75
N LYS A 138 -3.00 -22.06 -6.96
CA LYS A 138 -1.85 -21.33 -7.49
C LYS A 138 -2.30 -19.92 -7.89
N GLU A 139 -2.97 -19.22 -6.97
CA GLU A 139 -3.50 -17.89 -7.22
C GLU A 139 -2.38 -16.86 -7.19
N ASP A 140 -2.39 -15.98 -8.18
CA ASP A 140 -1.48 -14.86 -8.25
C ASP A 140 -1.88 -13.82 -7.21
N PHE A 141 -1.24 -13.85 -6.04
CA PHE A 141 -1.38 -12.82 -4.99
C PHE A 141 -0.70 -11.48 -5.37
N ASN A 142 -0.59 -11.20 -6.67
CA ASN A 142 -0.03 -9.98 -7.26
C ASN A 142 -1.11 -8.90 -7.35
N ILE A 143 -1.72 -8.57 -6.22
CA ILE A 143 -2.80 -7.59 -6.15
C ILE A 143 -2.24 -6.19 -6.43
N ALA A 144 -2.63 -5.58 -7.55
CA ALA A 144 -2.17 -4.24 -7.91
C ALA A 144 -2.83 -3.13 -7.07
N LYS A 145 -4.01 -3.39 -6.52
CA LYS A 145 -4.83 -2.39 -5.82
C LYS A 145 -5.66 -3.02 -4.70
N VAL A 146 -5.58 -2.46 -3.49
CA VAL A 146 -6.42 -2.86 -2.34
C VAL A 146 -7.38 -1.72 -2.04
N ALA A 147 -8.68 -2.00 -2.08
CA ALA A 147 -9.72 -1.08 -1.65
C ALA A 147 -9.94 -1.26 -0.14
N TYR A 148 -9.99 -0.14 0.60
CA TYR A 148 -10.18 -0.20 2.05
C TYR A 148 -11.49 -0.91 2.43
N GLY A 149 -11.40 -1.84 3.38
CA GLY A 149 -12.54 -2.64 3.84
C GLY A 149 -13.01 -3.75 2.90
N GLN A 150 -12.34 -3.95 1.76
CA GLN A 150 -12.59 -5.08 0.87
C GLN A 150 -11.49 -6.12 1.03
N LEU A 151 -11.86 -7.31 1.53
CA LEU A 151 -10.94 -8.43 1.68
C LEU A 151 -10.68 -9.08 0.31
N PRO A 152 -9.43 -9.11 -0.18
CA PRO A 152 -9.13 -9.79 -1.44
C PRO A 152 -9.34 -11.31 -1.34
N HIS A 153 -9.62 -11.96 -2.47
CA HIS A 153 -9.76 -13.41 -2.51
C HIS A 153 -8.47 -14.11 -2.07
N GLY A 154 -8.60 -15.20 -1.30
CA GLY A 154 -7.47 -15.96 -0.78
C GLY A 154 -6.74 -15.30 0.41
N PHE A 155 -7.32 -14.26 1.01
CA PHE A 155 -6.84 -13.66 2.26
C PHE A 155 -7.81 -13.90 3.41
N LEU A 156 -7.26 -13.90 4.62
CA LEU A 156 -8.00 -13.99 5.87
C LEU A 156 -7.81 -12.69 6.64
N GLN A 157 -8.92 -12.09 7.06
CA GLN A 157 -8.90 -10.91 7.90
C GLN A 157 -8.65 -11.30 9.37
N SER A 158 -7.67 -10.66 9.99
CA SER A 158 -7.36 -10.80 11.43
C SER A 158 -7.96 -9.67 12.25
N VAL A 159 -8.07 -8.45 11.69
CA VAL A 159 -8.61 -7.28 12.37
C VAL A 159 -9.56 -6.50 11.45
N PRO A 160 -10.75 -6.08 11.93
CA PRO A 160 -11.43 -6.66 13.08
C PRO A 160 -11.79 -8.13 12.77
N SER A 161 -11.86 -9.00 13.76
CA SER A 161 -12.16 -10.42 13.52
C SER A 161 -13.63 -10.67 13.17
N SER A 162 -14.54 -9.71 13.39
CA SER A 162 -15.99 -9.91 13.34
C SER A 162 -16.74 -8.96 12.39
N GLY A 163 -16.15 -8.57 11.27
CA GLY A 163 -16.87 -7.81 10.23
C GLY A 163 -15.99 -6.87 9.42
N PRO A 164 -16.57 -5.99 8.59
CA PRO A 164 -15.83 -4.93 7.91
C PRO A 164 -15.14 -3.98 8.91
N PRO A 165 -13.99 -3.38 8.55
CA PRO A 165 -13.37 -2.36 9.40
C PRO A 165 -14.24 -1.09 9.49
N GLU A 166 -13.99 -0.27 10.50
CA GLU A 166 -14.65 1.03 10.64
C GLU A 166 -14.36 1.95 9.44
N PRO A 167 -15.30 2.81 9.01
CA PRO A 167 -15.02 3.78 7.94
C PRO A 167 -13.86 4.71 8.28
N LEU A 168 -13.18 5.22 7.24
CA LEU A 168 -12.17 6.26 7.43
C LEU A 168 -12.83 7.55 7.93
N GLU A 169 -12.27 8.13 8.98
CA GLU A 169 -12.78 9.31 9.66
C GLU A 169 -12.09 10.56 9.13
N PRO A 170 -12.85 11.62 8.82
CA PRO A 170 -12.30 12.95 8.55
C PRO A 170 -11.42 13.45 9.71
N GLY A 171 -10.33 14.15 9.37
CA GLY A 171 -9.38 14.69 10.33
C GLY A 171 -8.45 13.64 10.98
N ARG A 172 -8.42 12.41 10.47
CA ARG A 172 -7.56 11.33 11.00
C ARG A 172 -6.42 10.97 10.06
N PHE A 173 -5.42 10.33 10.66
CA PHE A 173 -4.22 9.86 9.98
C PHE A 173 -4.17 8.34 10.00
N TYR A 174 -3.67 7.77 8.91
CA TYR A 174 -3.61 6.33 8.72
C TYR A 174 -2.25 5.94 8.16
N ILE A 175 -1.63 4.93 8.73
CA ILE A 175 -0.48 4.27 8.11
C ILE A 175 -0.96 2.93 7.57
N PHE A 176 -0.84 2.79 6.26
CA PHE A 176 -1.04 1.54 5.57
C PHE A 176 0.29 0.85 5.39
N SER A 177 0.33 -0.46 5.60
CA SER A 177 1.52 -1.27 5.34
C SER A 177 1.17 -2.48 4.50
N ALA A 178 2.03 -2.78 3.52
CA ALA A 178 1.91 -3.94 2.64
C ALA A 178 3.22 -4.74 2.68
N GLU A 179 3.16 -5.93 3.29
CA GLU A 179 4.28 -6.87 3.34
C GLU A 179 4.22 -7.80 2.13
N ARG A 180 5.35 -7.95 1.45
CA ARG A 180 5.48 -8.80 0.27
C ARG A 180 6.36 -10.00 0.56
N ASN A 181 6.22 -11.06 -0.24
CA ASN A 181 6.88 -12.34 0.00
C ASN A 181 8.41 -12.25 -0.09
N SER A 182 8.93 -11.25 -0.79
CA SER A 182 10.35 -10.90 -0.75
C SER A 182 10.87 -10.43 0.61
N GLY A 183 9.99 -10.21 1.60
CA GLY A 183 10.29 -9.57 2.88
C GLY A 183 10.29 -8.04 2.80
N SER A 184 9.95 -7.47 1.64
CA SER A 184 9.85 -6.01 1.47
C SER A 184 8.54 -5.52 2.08
N ILE A 185 8.58 -4.45 2.86
CA ILE A 185 7.39 -3.77 3.38
C ILE A 185 7.34 -2.37 2.80
N SER A 186 6.17 -1.98 2.30
CA SER A 186 5.91 -0.63 1.80
C SER A 186 4.89 0.04 2.71
N TYR A 187 5.14 1.31 3.05
CA TYR A 187 4.24 2.09 3.90
C TYR A 187 3.73 3.32 3.17
N GLU A 188 2.47 3.64 3.40
CA GLU A 188 1.83 4.85 2.89
C GLU A 188 1.10 5.55 4.04
N ALA A 189 1.42 6.82 4.25
CA ALA A 189 0.76 7.68 5.21
C ALA A 189 -0.37 8.43 4.52
N ILE A 190 -1.58 8.30 5.03
CA ILE A 190 -2.78 8.95 4.49
C ILE A 190 -3.38 9.87 5.55
N LYS A 191 -3.68 11.11 5.17
CA LYS A 191 -4.55 12.01 5.92
C LYS A 191 -5.91 12.05 5.22
N VAL A 192 -6.98 11.91 6.00
CA VAL A 192 -8.34 12.12 5.52
C VAL A 192 -8.74 13.53 5.93
N GLU A 193 -9.04 14.38 4.97
CA GLU A 193 -9.44 15.76 5.19
C GLU A 193 -10.88 15.84 5.72
N ASP A 194 -11.25 17.01 6.26
CA ASP A 194 -12.58 17.24 6.83
C ASP A 194 -13.73 17.08 5.81
N ASP A 195 -13.43 17.29 4.53
CA ASP A 195 -14.38 17.10 3.42
C ASP A 195 -14.46 15.65 2.92
N GLY A 196 -13.69 14.73 3.52
CA GLY A 196 -13.59 13.32 3.14
C GLY A 196 -12.64 13.05 1.97
N SER A 197 -11.98 14.06 1.42
CA SER A 197 -10.87 13.83 0.50
C SER A 197 -9.66 13.25 1.25
N PHE A 198 -8.69 12.72 0.51
CA PHE A 198 -7.51 12.09 1.10
C PHE A 198 -6.23 12.55 0.41
N GLU A 199 -5.19 12.70 1.22
CA GLU A 199 -3.83 13.00 0.79
C GLU A 199 -2.90 11.88 1.26
N GLY A 200 -2.06 11.35 0.35
CA GLY A 200 -1.23 10.18 0.58
C GLY A 200 0.26 10.45 0.31
N TYR A 201 1.13 9.91 1.15
CA TYR A 201 2.59 10.04 1.05
C TYR A 201 3.26 8.70 1.25
N ASN A 202 4.33 8.46 0.48
CA ASN A 202 5.21 7.33 0.77
C ASN A 202 5.88 7.57 2.12
N ALA A 203 5.87 6.56 2.97
CA ALA A 203 6.43 6.62 4.30
C ALA A 203 7.55 5.60 4.45
N ASP A 204 8.67 6.02 5.04
CA ASP A 204 9.75 5.13 5.46
C ASP A 204 9.78 5.06 6.98
N PRO A 205 9.65 3.86 7.60
CA PRO A 205 9.57 3.74 9.05
C PRO A 205 10.91 4.07 9.70
N LEU A 206 10.83 4.80 10.81
CA LEU A 206 11.96 5.09 11.69
C LEU A 206 11.75 4.37 13.04
N ALA A 207 12.06 5.03 14.16
CA ALA A 207 11.89 4.45 15.49
C ALA A 207 10.47 4.70 16.03
N GLY A 208 9.82 3.65 16.54
CA GLY A 208 8.48 3.76 17.13
C GLY A 208 7.43 4.15 16.08
N SER A 209 6.65 5.20 16.34
CA SER A 209 5.63 5.73 15.44
C SER A 209 6.12 6.91 14.59
N SER A 210 7.43 7.01 14.37
CA SER A 210 8.00 8.02 13.50
C SER A 210 8.25 7.48 12.10
N PHE A 211 7.97 8.31 11.10
CA PHE A 211 8.17 8.02 9.69
C PHE A 211 8.83 9.20 8.99
N ASP A 212 9.65 8.91 7.99
CA ASP A 212 10.11 9.90 7.02
C ASP A 212 9.14 9.91 5.84
N LEU A 213 8.44 11.03 5.64
CA LEU A 213 7.41 11.17 4.61
C LEU A 213 7.98 11.88 3.39
N CYS A 214 7.89 11.19 2.25
CA CYS A 214 8.27 11.71 0.96
C CYS A 214 7.03 12.09 0.12
N CYS A 215 6.99 13.23 -0.56
CA CYS A 215 7.92 14.36 -0.55
C CYS A 215 7.12 15.64 -0.84
N ASN A 216 7.64 16.78 -0.40
CA ASN A 216 6.92 18.07 -0.40
C ASN A 216 5.60 17.97 0.37
N LEU A 217 5.71 17.53 1.63
CA LEU A 217 4.58 17.41 2.54
C LEU A 217 3.83 18.74 2.60
N ASN A 218 2.52 18.69 2.35
CA ASN A 218 1.64 19.84 2.51
C ASN A 218 1.73 20.34 3.96
N PRO A 219 1.92 21.66 4.20
CA PRO A 219 1.96 22.20 5.56
C PRO A 219 0.73 21.84 6.39
N ASP A 220 -0.44 21.72 5.76
CA ASP A 220 -1.69 21.37 6.43
C ASP A 220 -1.77 19.87 6.80
N PHE A 221 -0.80 19.05 6.38
CA PHE A 221 -0.71 17.67 6.85
C PHE A 221 -0.35 17.62 8.34
N ILE A 222 0.40 18.61 8.84
CA ILE A 222 0.83 18.71 10.23
C ILE A 222 -0.04 19.72 10.94
N VAL A 223 -1.27 19.33 11.26
CA VAL A 223 -2.10 20.13 12.18
C VAL A 223 -1.80 19.63 13.59
N PRO A 224 -1.26 20.48 14.48
CA PRO A 224 -1.19 20.14 15.89
C PRO A 224 -2.62 19.82 16.33
N SER A 225 -2.86 18.61 16.81
CA SER A 225 -4.14 18.30 17.46
C SER A 225 -4.30 19.30 18.61
N GLU A 226 -5.22 20.27 18.45
CA GLU A 226 -5.55 21.19 19.53
C GLU A 226 -5.95 20.32 20.74
N PRO A 227 -5.34 20.51 21.92
CA PRO A 227 -5.71 19.73 23.09
C PRO A 227 -7.22 19.87 23.29
N PRO A 228 -7.95 18.78 23.61
CA PRO A 228 -9.37 18.88 23.87
C PRO A 228 -9.59 19.94 24.95
N GLN A 229 -10.29 21.02 24.62
CA GLN A 229 -10.68 22.03 25.60
C GLN A 229 -11.62 21.34 26.59
N GLN A 230 -11.16 21.20 27.84
CA GLN A 230 -11.92 20.61 28.94
C GLN A 230 -12.98 21.57 29.45
#